data_AF-A0A7C1ZHY8-F1
#
_entry.id   AF-A0A7C1ZHY8-F1
#
_cell.length_a   1.000
_cell.length_b   1.000
_cell.length_c   1.000
_cell.angle_alpha   90.00
_cell.angle_beta   90.00
_cell.angle_gamma   90.00
#
_symmetry.space_group_name_H-M   'P 1'
#
loop_
_entity.id
_entity.type
_entity.pdbx_description
1 polymer ?
#
loop_
_entity_poly.entity_id
_entity_poly.type
_entity_poly.pdbx_seq_one_letter_code
_entity_poly.pdbx_strand_id
1 'polypeptide(L)' 'MDKLAIFTMAGIFLLLSGCNKIEPWVKPYERDHLADPIMSFTRDPVSSSYLHHVFQARESARGAEGGQGGGCGCN' A
#
# COMPACT_ATOMS: atom_id res chain seq x y z
N MET A 1 -26.40 22.12 -29.15
CA MET A 1 -26.28 21.05 -28.14
C MET A 1 -24.93 20.37 -28.23
N ASP A 2 -24.31 20.35 -29.41
CA ASP A 2 -23.04 19.68 -29.70
C ASP A 2 -21.84 20.24 -28.92
N LYS A 3 -21.76 21.56 -28.75
CA LYS A 3 -20.64 22.21 -28.02
C LYS A 3 -20.63 21.87 -26.52
N LEU A 4 -21.80 21.77 -25.89
CA LEU A 4 -21.92 21.43 -24.47
C LEU A 4 -21.53 19.96 -24.22
N ALA A 5 -21.92 19.06 -25.12
CA ALA A 5 -21.54 17.65 -25.08
C ALA A 5 -20.03 17.43 -25.30
N ILE A 6 -19.38 18.26 -26.12
CA ILE A 6 -17.92 18.21 -26.31
C ILE A 6 -17.18 18.64 -25.04
N PHE A 7 -17.64 19.68 -24.35
CA PHE A 7 -17.03 20.12 -23.08
C PHE A 7 -17.19 19.10 -21.96
N THR A 8 -18.35 18.44 -21.84
CA THR A 8 -18.56 17.39 -20.83
C THR A 8 -17.73 16.14 -21.11
N MET A 9 -17.62 15.71 -22.37
CA MET A 9 -16.76 14.58 -22.77
C MET A 9 -15.27 14.86 -22.55
N ALA A 10 -14.81 16.08 -22.82
CA ALA A 10 -13.43 16.49 -22.57
C ALA A 10 -13.10 16.53 -21.07
N GLY A 11 -14.04 16.99 -20.23
CA GLY A 11 -13.88 16.99 -18.77
C GLY A 11 -13.76 15.58 -18.19
N ILE A 12 -14.52 14.62 -18.72
CA ILE A 12 -14.44 13.21 -18.28
C ILE A 12 -13.07 12.61 -18.64
N PHE A 13 -12.54 12.88 -19.84
CA PHE A 13 -11.22 12.38 -20.23
C PHE A 13 -10.07 12.90 -19.35
N LEU A 14 -10.14 14.15 -18.89
CA LEU A 14 -9.17 14.74 -17.94
C LEU A 14 -9.22 14.07 -16.56
N LEU A 15 -10.38 13.60 -16.11
CA LEU A 15 -10.52 12.90 -14.83
C LEU A 15 -9.97 11.47 -14.87
N LEU A 16 -9.87 10.86 -16.06
CA LEU A 16 -9.36 9.50 -16.24
C LEU A 16 -7.83 9.44 -16.46
N SER A 17 -7.12 10.57 -16.54
CA SER A 17 -5.66 10.59 -16.77
C SER A 17 -4.82 10.09 -15.60
N GLY A 18 -5.43 9.76 -14.46
CA GLY A 18 -4.76 9.12 -13.31
C GLY A 18 -4.49 7.63 -13.49
N CYS A 19 -5.11 6.96 -14.46
CA CYS A 19 -4.91 5.53 -14.73
C CYS A 19 -3.75 5.29 -15.70
N ASN A 20 -2.60 5.94 -15.46
CA ASN A 20 -1.40 5.77 -16.27
C ASN A 20 -0.41 4.83 -15.57
N LYS A 21 0.27 3.97 -16.33
CA LYS A 21 1.31 3.08 -15.80
C LYS A 21 2.56 3.88 -15.45
N ILE A 22 2.61 4.40 -14.23
CA ILE A 22 3.84 4.91 -13.63
C ILE A 22 4.64 3.68 -13.18
N GLU A 23 5.36 3.08 -14.13
CA GLU A 23 6.24 1.95 -13.86
C GLU A 23 7.71 2.39 -13.99
N PRO A 24 8.54 2.22 -12.93
CA PRO A 24 8.23 1.86 -11.55
C PRO A 24 8.10 3.10 -10.63
N TRP A 25 7.06 3.15 -9.78
CA TRP A 25 6.81 4.24 -8.82
C TRP A 25 7.88 4.34 -7.70
N VAL A 26 8.59 3.25 -7.40
CA VAL A 26 9.74 3.19 -6.49
C VAL A 26 10.69 2.11 -7.00
N LYS A 27 12.00 2.39 -7.04
CA LYS A 27 12.98 1.42 -7.55
C LYS A 27 13.12 0.28 -6.54
N PRO A 28 13.27 -1.00 -6.95
CA PRO A 28 13.20 -2.14 -6.02
C PRO A 28 14.13 -2.04 -4.81
N TYR A 29 15.33 -1.47 -4.99
CA TYR A 29 16.32 -1.28 -3.94
C TYR A 29 15.99 -0.13 -2.97
N GLU A 30 15.13 0.83 -3.35
CA GLU A 30 14.68 1.90 -2.46
C GLU A 30 13.67 1.39 -1.43
N ARG A 31 13.12 0.18 -1.63
CA ARG A 31 12.23 -0.45 -0.63
C ARG A 31 12.99 -0.93 0.61
N ASP A 32 14.31 -1.05 0.54
CA ASP A 32 15.15 -1.38 1.70
C ASP A 32 15.06 -0.30 2.80
N HIS A 33 14.77 0.96 2.43
CA HIS A 33 14.57 2.04 3.40
C HIS A 33 13.38 1.82 4.34
N LEU A 34 12.43 0.94 4.00
CA LEU A 34 11.34 0.56 4.91
C LEU A 34 11.81 -0.38 6.03
N ALA A 35 13.04 -0.88 5.98
CA ALA A 35 13.66 -1.67 7.05
C ALA A 35 14.28 -0.80 8.16
N ASP A 36 14.35 0.54 7.96
CA ASP A 36 14.88 1.45 8.97
C ASP A 36 14.03 1.36 10.27
N PRO A 37 14.65 1.18 11.44
CA PRO A 37 13.94 1.16 12.73
C PRO A 37 12.99 2.35 12.96
N ILE A 38 13.27 3.51 12.38
CA ILE A 38 12.38 4.68 12.48
C ILE A 38 11.05 4.48 11.74
N MET A 39 11.03 3.64 10.71
CA MET A 39 9.86 3.30 9.92
C MET A 39 9.08 2.12 10.50
N SER A 40 9.51 1.58 11.65
CA SER A 40 8.79 0.49 12.33
C SER A 40 7.45 0.96 12.89
N PHE A 41 6.38 0.23 12.56
CA PHE A 41 5.03 0.49 13.10
C PHE A 41 4.90 0.22 14.60
N THR A 42 5.78 -0.62 15.15
CA THR A 42 5.79 -1.00 16.56
C THR A 42 7.17 -0.76 17.16
N ARG A 43 7.18 -0.27 18.40
CA ARG A 43 8.40 -0.12 19.19
C ARG A 43 8.86 -1.43 19.83
N ASP A 44 7.92 -2.35 20.09
CA ASP A 44 8.19 -3.63 20.76
C ASP A 44 7.75 -4.79 19.85
N PRO A 45 8.67 -5.44 19.13
CA PRO A 45 8.34 -6.46 18.15
C PRO A 45 7.87 -7.79 18.76
N VAL A 46 8.27 -8.07 20.02
CA VAL A 46 7.95 -9.34 20.70
C VAL A 46 6.49 -9.34 21.12
N SER A 47 6.04 -8.29 21.80
CA SER A 47 4.64 -8.15 22.21
C SER A 47 3.70 -8.00 21.03
N SER A 48 4.10 -7.27 19.98
CA SER A 48 3.27 -7.14 18.78
C SER A 48 3.08 -8.49 18.07
N SER A 49 4.14 -9.28 17.90
CA SER A 49 4.03 -10.62 17.29
C SER A 49 3.05 -11.53 18.05
N TYR A 50 3.09 -11.50 19.38
CA TYR A 50 2.13 -12.24 20.21
C TYR A 50 0.68 -11.79 19.98
N LEU A 51 0.43 -10.47 19.98
CA LEU A 51 -0.90 -9.92 19.74
C LEU A 51 -1.40 -10.22 18.32
N HIS A 52 -0.53 -10.12 17.32
CA HIS A 52 -0.84 -10.50 15.94
C HIS A 52 -1.35 -11.95 15.86
N HIS A 53 -0.63 -12.90 16.46
CA HIS A 53 -1.07 -14.30 16.49
C HIS A 53 -2.46 -14.46 17.15
N VAL A 54 -2.74 -13.72 18.22
CA VAL A 54 -4.05 -13.73 18.87
C VAL A 54 -5.14 -13.19 17.94
N PHE A 55 -4.91 -12.06 17.27
CA PHE A 55 -5.88 -11.48 16.33
C PHE A 55 -6.12 -12.39 15.12
N GLN A 56 -5.07 -12.93 14.52
CA GLN A 56 -5.18 -13.89 13.42
C GLN A 56 -6.08 -15.08 13.78
N ALA A 57 -5.94 -15.61 15.00
CA ALA A 57 -6.75 -16.74 15.47
C ALA A 57 -8.21 -16.33 15.75
N ARG A 58 -8.44 -15.16 16.34
CA ARG A 58 -9.78 -14.69 16.72
C ARG A 58 -10.59 -14.20 15.52
N GLU A 59 -9.93 -13.57 14.57
CA GLU A 59 -10.55 -12.94 13.41
C GLU A 59 -10.51 -13.83 12.17
N SER A 60 -9.87 -15.01 12.27
CA SER A 60 -9.64 -15.90 11.12
C SER A 60 -8.95 -15.19 9.96
N ALA A 61 -8.05 -14.25 10.27
CA ALA A 61 -7.44 -13.30 9.34
C ALA A 61 -5.92 -13.50 9.23
N ARG A 62 -5.47 -14.75 9.11
CA ARG A 62 -4.03 -15.07 8.95
C ARG A 62 -3.46 -14.39 7.70
N GLY A 63 -2.38 -13.63 7.87
CA GLY A 63 -1.70 -12.92 6.78
C GLY A 63 -2.38 -11.60 6.39
N ALA A 64 -3.41 -11.15 7.11
CA ALA A 64 -4.12 -9.91 6.81
C ALA A 64 -3.49 -8.66 7.48
N GLU A 65 -2.39 -8.82 8.21
CA GLU A 65 -1.76 -7.74 8.99
C GLU A 65 -0.99 -6.68 8.18
N GLY A 66 -1.07 -6.71 6.85
CA GLY A 66 -0.52 -5.69 5.96
C GLY A 66 0.59 -6.20 5.04
N GLY A 67 1.09 -5.30 4.21
CA GLY A 67 2.21 -5.56 3.30
C GLY A 67 3.52 -5.60 4.07
N GLN A 68 4.42 -6.50 3.67
CA GLN A 68 5.77 -6.58 4.24
C GLN A 68 6.46 -5.21 4.11
N GLY A 69 7.06 -4.76 5.22
CA GLY A 69 7.97 -3.62 5.21
C GLY A 69 9.23 -3.91 4.38
N GLY A 70 10.25 -3.08 4.56
CA GLY A 70 11.58 -3.38 4.02
C GLY A 70 12.21 -4.53 4.80
N GLY A 71 12.96 -5.40 4.12
CA GLY A 71 13.65 -6.53 4.74
C GLY A 71 13.35 -7.87 4.07
N CYS A 72 13.64 -8.99 4.75
CA CYS A 72 13.55 -10.35 4.19
C CYS A 72 12.11 -10.83 3.91
N GLY A 73 11.11 -10.04 4.29
CA GLY A 73 9.74 -10.34 3.92
C GLY A 73 9.20 -11.61 4.58
N CYS A 74 9.55 -11.86 5.84
CA CYS A 74 8.90 -12.91 6.61
C CYS A 74 7.77 -12.29 7.43
N ASN A 75 6.52 -12.66 7.11
CA ASN A 75 5.41 -12.65 8.08
C ASN A 75 5.39 -13.99 8.80
#